data_AF-A0A1F5UNN5-F1
#
_entry.id   AF-A0A1F5UNN5-F1
#
_cell.length_a   1.000
_cell.length_b   1.000
_cell.length_c   1.000
_cell.angle_alpha   90.00
_cell.angle_beta   90.00
_cell.angle_gamma   90.00
#
_symmetry.space_group_name_H-M   'P 1'
#
loop_
_entity.id
_entity.type
_entity.pdbx_description
1 polymer ?
#
loop_
_entity_poly.entity_id
_entity_poly.type
_entity_poly.pdbx_seq_one_letter_code
_entity_poly.pdbx_strand_id
1 'polypeptide(L)' 'MEMRELTDGVMPSEVFAAISYDPETREVGVQYGYVLLSLPREDFESFIDLLLEAKERLEGNSKGKRVP' A
#
# COMPACT_ATOMS: atom_id res chain seq x y z
N MET A 1 -8.15 -6.88 20.93
CA MET A 1 -7.42 -6.86 19.65
C MET A 1 -6.83 -5.46 19.54
N GLU A 2 -5.54 -5.32 19.87
CA GLU A 2 -4.82 -4.04 19.89
C GLU A 2 -3.99 -3.94 18.60
N MET A 3 -4.50 -3.21 17.61
CA MET A 3 -3.70 -2.88 16.42
C MET A 3 -2.69 -1.79 16.78
N ARG A 4 -1.43 -2.00 16.44
CA ARG A 4 -0.38 -0.99 16.60
C ARG A 4 -0.23 -0.21 15.31
N GLU A 5 -0.44 1.10 15.36
CA GLU A 5 -0.17 1.97 14.22
C GLU A 5 1.34 1.97 13.91
N LEU A 6 1.68 1.75 12.65
CA LEU A 6 3.04 1.80 12.14
C LEU A 6 3.35 3.15 11.51
N THR A 7 2.39 3.70 10.76
CA THR A 7 2.48 5.04 10.15
C THR A 7 1.10 5.52 9.71
N ASP A 8 0.90 6.83 9.71
CA ASP A 8 -0.29 7.47 9.14
C ASP A 8 0.08 8.75 8.36
N GLY A 9 -0.87 9.27 7.60
CA GLY A 9 -0.73 10.56 6.94
C GLY A 9 -1.91 10.92 6.04
N VAL A 10 -1.85 12.12 5.46
CA VAL A 10 -2.84 12.63 4.51
C VAL A 10 -2.20 12.71 3.13
N MET A 11 -2.83 12.07 2.14
CA MET A 11 -2.38 12.08 0.75
C MET A 11 -2.72 13.43 0.07
N PRO A 12 -2.08 13.78 -1.06
CA PRO A 12 -2.36 15.04 -1.78
C PRO A 12 -3.83 15.23 -2.21
N SER A 13 -4.57 14.13 -2.34
CA SER A 13 -6.01 14.12 -2.61
C SER A 13 -6.88 14.35 -1.36
N GLU A 14 -6.28 14.76 -0.24
CA GLU A 14 -6.92 14.92 1.08
C GLU A 14 -7.51 13.62 1.66
N VAL A 15 -7.07 12.48 1.15
CA VAL A 15 -7.46 11.16 1.65
C VAL A 15 -6.51 10.75 2.77
N PHE A 16 -7.07 10.41 3.93
CA PHE A 16 -6.31 9.82 5.03
C PHE A 16 -5.86 8.41 4.68
N ALA A 17 -4.62 8.07 5.04
CA ALA A 17 -4.09 6.72 4.94
C ALA A 17 -3.34 6.34 6.21
N ALA A 18 -3.44 5.08 6.60
CA ALA A 18 -2.73 4.52 7.75
C ALA A 18 -2.33 3.07 7.51
N ILE A 19 -1.22 2.66 8.12
CA ILE A 19 -0.75 1.29 8.16
C ILE A 19 -0.63 0.88 9.62
N SER A 20 -1.20 -0.25 9.97
CA SER A 20 -1.16 -0.83 11.31
C SER A 20 -0.73 -2.30 11.27
N TYR A 21 -0.28 -2.84 12.40
CA TYR A 21 0.08 -4.24 12.56
C TYR A 21 -0.53 -4.82 13.83
N ASP A 22 -1.16 -5.98 13.70
CA ASP A 22 -1.64 -6.78 14.81
C ASP A 22 -0.66 -7.93 15.10
N PRO A 23 0.03 -7.93 16.24
CA PRO A 23 0.96 -9.00 16.59
C PRO A 23 0.28 -10.31 16.99
N GLU A 24 -1.00 -10.31 17.39
CA GLU A 24 -1.75 -11.51 17.78
C GLU A 24 -2.14 -12.34 16.55
N THR A 25 -2.62 -11.66 15.51
CA THR A 25 -3.05 -12.30 14.24
C THR A 25 -1.96 -12.29 13.18
N ARG A 26 -0.88 -11.52 13.38
CA ARG A 26 0.20 -11.29 12.41
C ARG A 26 -0.29 -10.66 11.11
N GLU A 27 -1.34 -9.86 11.19
CA GLU A 27 -1.91 -9.13 10.06
C GLU A 27 -1.43 -7.69 10.00
N VAL A 28 -1.31 -7.17 8.78
CA VAL A 28 -1.07 -5.77 8.47
C VAL A 28 -2.37 -5.15 7.97
N GLY A 29 -2.82 -4.08 8.63
CA GLY A 29 -3.94 -3.26 8.18
C GLY A 29 -3.43 -2.11 7.32
N VAL A 30 -4.05 -1.88 6.17
CA VAL A 30 -3.82 -0.70 5.31
C VAL A 30 -5.16 0.00 5.09
N GLN A 31 -5.29 1.21 5.64
CA GLN A 31 -6.43 2.07 5.44
C GLN A 31 -6.12 3.14 4.39
N TYR A 32 -7.02 3.32 3.43
CA TYR A 32 -7.01 4.44 2.47
C TYR A 32 -8.44 4.97 2.33
N GLY A 33 -8.71 6.09 3.00
CA GLY A 33 -10.06 6.63 3.14
C GLY A 33 -11.01 5.60 3.76
N TYR A 34 -11.97 5.13 2.96
CA TYR A 34 -12.98 4.14 3.35
C TYR A 34 -12.58 2.70 3.04
N VAL A 35 -11.45 2.49 2.35
CA VAL A 35 -10.94 1.14 2.03
C VAL A 35 -10.05 0.70 3.17
N LEU A 36 -10.32 -0.49 3.69
CA LEU A 36 -9.46 -1.20 4.63
C LEU A 36 -9.06 -2.54 4.02
N LEU A 37 -7.76 -2.77 3.89
CA LEU A 37 -7.19 -4.06 3.54
C LEU A 37 -6.56 -4.64 4.80
N SER A 38 -6.88 -5.91 5.11
CA SER A 38 -6.13 -6.71 6.08
C SER A 38 -5.49 -7.87 5.34
N LEU A 39 -4.21 -8.09 5.56
CA LEU A 39 -3.46 -9.17 4.94
C LEU A 39 -2.40 -9.73 5.90
N PRO A 40 -2.07 -11.03 5.80
CA PRO A 40 -0.94 -11.59 6.53
C PRO A 40 0.34 -10.81 6.26
N ARG A 41 1.22 -10.71 7.26
CA ARG A 41 2.52 -10.03 7.13
C ARG A 41 3.34 -10.51 5.94
N GLU A 42 3.34 -11.81 5.66
CA GLU A 42 4.06 -12.41 4.53
C GLU A 42 3.53 -11.95 3.16
N ASP A 43 2.21 -11.77 3.03
CA ASP A 43 1.60 -11.26 1.79
C ASP A 43 1.83 -9.75 1.63
N PHE A 44 1.97 -9.02 2.74
CA PHE A 44 2.20 -7.57 2.72
C PHE A 44 3.47 -7.19 2.01
N GLU A 45 4.57 -7.93 2.21
CA GLU A 45 5.84 -7.67 1.53
C GLU A 45 5.68 -7.81 0.00
N SER A 46 5.02 -8.90 -0.45
CA SER A 46 4.75 -9.12 -1.88
C SER A 46 3.78 -8.09 -2.47
N PHE A 47 2.81 -7.62 -1.67
CA PHE A 47 1.88 -6.58 -2.09
C PHE A 47 2.58 -5.23 -2.32
N ILE A 48 3.53 -4.87 -1.46
CA ILE A 48 4.33 -3.64 -1.63
C ILE A 48 5.17 -3.72 -2.91
N ASP A 49 5.81 -4.85 -3.20
CA ASP A 49 6.57 -5.04 -4.44
C ASP A 49 5.69 -4.83 -5.68
N LEU A 50 4.46 -5.37 -5.66
CA LEU A 50 3.50 -5.17 -6.74
C LEU A 50 3.08 -3.70 -6.91
N LEU A 51 2.88 -2.98 -5.81
CA LEU A 51 2.56 -1.54 -5.85
C LEU A 51 3.72 -0.70 -6.38
N LEU A 52 4.96 -1.05 -6.00
CA LEU A 52 6.17 -0.39 -6.51
C LEU A 52 6.33 -0.64 -8.01
N GLU A 53 6.14 -1.87 -8.49
CA GLU A 53 6.16 -2.17 -9.91
C GLU A 53 5.07 -1.40 -10.68
N ALA A 54 3.85 -1.32 -10.12
CA ALA A 54 2.78 -0.53 -10.72
C ALA A 54 3.15 0.96 -10.81
N LYS A 55 3.77 1.51 -9.77
CA LYS A 55 4.29 2.89 -9.76
C LYS A 55 5.36 3.09 -10.84
N GLU A 56 6.35 2.20 -10.92
CA GLU A 56 7.40 2.27 -11.95
C GLU A 56 6.81 2.25 -13.36
N ARG A 57 5.79 1.42 -13.61
CA ARG A 57 5.08 1.38 -14.91
C ARG A 57 4.33 2.68 -15.20
N LEU A 58 3.72 3.31 -14.20
CA LEU A 58 3.05 4.61 -14.35
C LEU A 58 4.05 5.72 -14.69
N GLU A 59 5.21 5.74 -14.03
CA GLU A 59 6.28 6.72 -14.27
C GLU A 59 7.00 6.46 -15.61
N GLY A 60 7.19 5.19 -15.97
CA GLY A 60 7.88 4.71 -17.17
C GLY A 60 7.08 4.79 -18.47
N ASN A 61 5.76 4.96 -18.44
CA ASN A 61 4.93 5.11 -19.65
C ASN A 61 5.00 6.52 -20.28
N SER A 62 5.81 7.43 -19.73
CA SER A 62 6.07 8.75 -20.32
C SER A 62 7.23 8.76 -21.33
N LYS A 63 7.99 7.65 -21.48
CA LYS A 63 9.06 7.53 -22.47
C LYS A 63 9.16 6.13 -23.07
N GLY A 64 8.43 5.91 -24.17
CA GLY A 64 8.90 5.01 -25.23
C GLY A 64 8.12 3.71 -25.42
N LYS A 65 7.07 3.79 -26.26
CA LYS A 65 6.93 2.88 -27.40
C LYS A 65 6.45 3.70 -28.61
N ARG A 66 7.41 4.27 -29.37
CA ARG A 66 7.17 4.39 -30.81
C ARG A 66 7.28 2.98 -31.35
N VAL A 67 6.11 2.41 -31.64
CA VAL A 67 5.96 1.17 -32.38
C VAL A 67 6.50 1.41 -33.80
N PRO A 68 7.43 0.60 -34.32
CA PRO A 68 7.63 0.47 -35.77
C PRO A 68 6.40 -0.18 -36.41
#